data_AF-A0A498N4J8-F1
#
_entry.id   AF-A0A498N4J8-F1
#
_cell.length_a   1.000
_cell.length_b   1.000
_cell.length_c   1.000
_cell.angle_alpha   90.00
_cell.angle_beta   90.00
_cell.angle_gamma   90.00
#
_symmetry.space_group_name_H-M   'P 1'
#
loop_
_entity.id
_entity.type
_entity.pdbx_description
1 polymer ?
#
loop_
_entity_poly.entity_id
_entity_poly.type
_entity_poly.pdbx_seq_one_letter_code
_entity_poly.pdbx_strand_id
1 'polypeptide(L)'
;MTDLPSTVCVLQYADDLIISSETREDCEKASIIVCNVLAQAGFKASKEKLQWVQPKVTYLGHIIMPGLRAISTDRVQMIRKMKSPQTVQQLQSFLGLVNYCRSWIPDCAIHDKYLRSIIDRNAPPKTLLNWTDEAEMHFAALKKAITTAPSLGLPSFEREFHLHVRETEGVAMGVLLQQHGSTYRPVAYLSKKLDNVAAGMPACLRAVSAAAIVVQMAEKIVLSHPMIVYTSHQVGAILHNMQTQHMTAQRRSGYEAILLATKKPHHSANIIN
;
A
#
# COMPACT_ATOMS: atom_id res chain seq x y z
N MET A 1 3.02 -2.89 -37.38
CA MET A 1 2.22 -2.05 -36.46
C MET A 1 1.13 -2.94 -35.90
N THR A 2 1.12 -3.19 -34.60
CA THR A 2 0.06 -3.95 -33.92
C THR A 2 -1.13 -3.01 -33.70
N ASP A 3 -2.20 -3.18 -34.48
CA ASP A 3 -3.49 -2.48 -34.26
C ASP A 3 -4.19 -3.06 -33.03
N LEU A 4 -3.69 -2.70 -31.84
CA LEU A 4 -4.44 -2.92 -30.61
C LEU A 4 -5.51 -1.82 -30.48
N PRO A 5 -6.76 -2.17 -30.10
CA PRO A 5 -7.77 -1.17 -29.76
C PRO A 5 -7.26 -0.16 -28.74
N SER A 6 -7.72 1.10 -28.83
CA SER A 6 -7.25 2.19 -27.95
C SER A 6 -7.55 1.97 -26.47
N THR A 7 -8.53 1.13 -26.16
CA THR A 7 -8.95 0.76 -24.79
C THR A 7 -8.14 -0.40 -24.20
N VAL A 8 -7.20 -0.98 -24.95
CA VAL A 8 -6.41 -2.13 -24.52
C VAL A 8 -5.15 -1.68 -23.79
N CYS A 9 -4.93 -2.25 -22.61
CA CYS A 9 -3.68 -2.12 -21.87
C CYS A 9 -3.02 -3.50 -21.75
N VAL A 10 -1.75 -3.56 -22.14
CA VAL A 10 -0.87 -4.73 -21.95
C VAL A 10 0.17 -4.37 -20.90
N LEU A 11 0.21 -5.12 -19.80
CA LEU A 11 1.23 -4.99 -18.77
C LEU A 11 2.11 -6.25 -18.75
N GLN A 12 3.42 -6.02 -18.73
CA GLN A 12 4.43 -7.07 -18.69
C GLN A 12 5.29 -6.93 -17.44
N TYR A 13 5.55 -8.05 -16.78
CA TYR A 13 6.58 -8.16 -15.77
C TYR A 13 7.34 -9.48 -15.97
N ALA A 14 8.59 -9.39 -16.41
CA ALA A 14 9.37 -10.55 -16.82
C ALA A 14 8.60 -11.44 -17.82
N ASP A 15 8.27 -12.66 -17.44
CA ASP A 15 7.53 -13.67 -18.22
C ASP A 15 6.00 -13.59 -18.04
N ASP A 16 5.51 -12.83 -17.06
CA ASP A 16 4.09 -12.68 -16.79
C ASP A 16 3.47 -11.50 -17.57
N LEU A 17 2.43 -11.78 -18.35
CA LEU A 17 1.65 -10.81 -19.13
C LEU A 17 0.20 -10.76 -18.64
N ILE A 18 -0.37 -9.55 -18.59
CA ILE A 18 -1.81 -9.33 -18.45
C ILE A 18 -2.29 -8.36 -19.52
N ILE A 19 -3.42 -8.71 -20.14
CA ILE A 19 -4.11 -7.92 -21.15
C ILE A 19 -5.45 -7.52 -20.55
N SER A 20 -5.80 -6.25 -20.67
CA SER A 20 -7.06 -5.70 -20.17
C SER A 20 -7.69 -4.78 -21.20
N SER A 21 -9.02 -4.72 -21.19
CA SER A 21 -9.83 -3.84 -22.03
C SER A 21 -11.20 -3.62 -21.37
N GLU A 22 -11.99 -2.71 -21.92
CA GLU A 22 -13.34 -2.41 -21.42
C GLU A 22 -14.36 -3.48 -21.79
N THR A 23 -14.25 -4.06 -23.00
CA THR A 23 -15.17 -5.08 -23.52
C THR A 23 -14.49 -6.45 -23.60
N ARG A 24 -15.30 -7.51 -23.54
CA ARG A 24 -14.82 -8.89 -23.68
C ARG A 24 -14.25 -9.13 -25.09
N GLU A 25 -14.93 -8.60 -26.10
CA GLU A 25 -14.60 -8.74 -27.51
C GLU A 25 -13.26 -8.09 -27.83
N ASP A 26 -12.98 -6.90 -27.29
CA ASP A 26 -11.69 -6.23 -27.49
C ASP A 26 -10.57 -6.97 -26.77
N CYS A 27 -10.84 -7.54 -25.59
CA CYS A 27 -9.88 -8.34 -24.84
C CYS A 27 -9.47 -9.58 -25.63
N GLU A 28 -10.46 -10.26 -26.23
CA GLU A 28 -10.24 -11.45 -27.03
C GLU A 28 -9.45 -11.15 -28.30
N LYS A 29 -9.83 -10.11 -29.05
CA LYS A 29 -9.09 -9.66 -30.24
C LYS A 29 -7.64 -9.30 -29.89
N ALA A 30 -7.45 -8.51 -28.83
CA ALA A 30 -6.11 -8.14 -28.36
C ALA A 30 -5.30 -9.37 -27.92
N SER A 31 -5.93 -10.32 -27.23
CA SER A 31 -5.28 -11.57 -26.80
C SER A 31 -4.77 -12.37 -27.99
N ILE A 32 -5.57 -12.51 -29.06
CA ILE A 32 -5.15 -13.19 -30.29
C ILE A 32 -3.96 -12.48 -30.94
N ILE A 33 -4.01 -11.15 -31.05
CA ILE A 33 -2.93 -10.35 -31.61
C ILE A 33 -1.64 -10.55 -30.81
N VAL A 34 -1.70 -10.42 -29.48
CA VAL A 34 -0.53 -10.59 -28.60
C VAL A 34 0.02 -12.02 -28.69
N CYS A 35 -0.83 -13.05 -28.67
CA CYS A 35 -0.39 -14.44 -28.83
C CYS A 35 0.32 -14.68 -30.17
N ASN A 36 -0.19 -14.10 -31.27
CA ASN A 36 0.44 -14.22 -32.59
C ASN A 36 1.79 -13.52 -32.63
N VAL A 37 1.90 -12.34 -32.03
CA VAL A 37 3.18 -11.61 -31.91
C VAL A 37 4.20 -12.42 -31.10
N LEU A 38 3.78 -12.99 -29.96
CA LEU A 38 4.64 -13.84 -29.14
C LEU A 38 5.12 -15.06 -29.93
N ALA A 39 4.23 -15.73 -30.66
CA ALA A 39 4.58 -16.89 -31.48
C ALA A 39 5.56 -16.53 -32.60
N GLN A 40 5.36 -15.41 -33.30
CA GLN A 40 6.27 -14.92 -34.33
C GLN A 40 7.66 -14.59 -33.78
N ALA A 41 7.73 -14.07 -32.55
CA ALA A 41 8.98 -13.81 -31.86
C ALA A 41 9.61 -15.05 -31.21
N GLY A 42 9.01 -16.24 -31.36
CA GLY A 42 9.54 -17.50 -30.84
C GLY A 42 9.21 -17.80 -29.37
N PHE A 43 8.38 -16.98 -28.72
CA PHE A 43 7.90 -17.22 -27.36
C PHE A 43 6.76 -18.24 -27.34
N LYS A 44 6.62 -18.93 -26.20
CA LYS A 44 5.55 -19.92 -25.96
C LYS A 44 4.83 -19.61 -24.65
N ALA A 45 3.49 -19.58 -24.69
CA ALA A 45 2.66 -19.44 -23.51
C ALA A 45 2.24 -20.83 -22.96
N SER A 46 2.14 -20.96 -21.64
CA SER A 46 1.62 -22.17 -21.01
C SER A 46 0.10 -22.22 -21.13
N LYS A 47 -0.42 -23.21 -21.89
CA LYS A 47 -1.88 -23.42 -22.04
C LYS A 47 -2.57 -23.72 -20.71
N GLU A 48 -1.90 -24.47 -19.82
CA GLU A 48 -2.44 -24.86 -18.51
C GLU A 48 -2.59 -23.67 -17.56
N LYS A 49 -1.67 -22.71 -17.62
CA LYS A 49 -1.69 -21.50 -16.77
C LYS A 49 -2.47 -20.34 -17.39
N LEU A 50 -2.94 -20.48 -18.63
CA LEU A 50 -3.60 -19.42 -19.37
C LEU A 50 -4.98 -19.11 -18.76
N GLN A 51 -5.21 -17.83 -18.44
CA GLN A 51 -6.50 -17.33 -17.95
C GLN A 51 -7.19 -16.57 -19.08
N TRP A 52 -7.85 -17.30 -19.98
CA TRP A 52 -8.40 -16.76 -21.23
C TRP A 52 -9.65 -15.89 -21.01
N VAL A 53 -9.53 -14.58 -21.27
CA VAL A 53 -10.64 -13.61 -21.33
C VAL A 53 -11.63 -13.75 -20.16
N GLN A 54 -11.10 -13.61 -18.95
CA GLN A 54 -11.86 -13.75 -17.70
C GLN A 54 -11.98 -12.39 -16.98
N PRO A 55 -13.12 -12.10 -16.33
CA PRO A 55 -13.28 -10.86 -15.56
C PRO A 55 -12.43 -10.85 -14.28
N LYS A 56 -12.01 -12.01 -13.79
CA LYS A 56 -11.20 -12.17 -12.59
C LYS A 56 -10.00 -13.04 -12.93
N VAL A 57 -8.79 -12.51 -12.76
CA VAL A 57 -7.54 -13.20 -13.07
C VAL A 57 -6.53 -13.05 -11.94
N THR A 58 -5.60 -13.98 -11.83
CA THR A 58 -4.44 -13.90 -10.95
C THR A 58 -3.23 -13.40 -11.73
N TYR A 59 -2.60 -12.31 -11.28
CA TYR A 59 -1.41 -11.72 -11.88
C TYR A 59 -0.44 -11.28 -10.78
N LEU A 60 0.83 -11.71 -10.87
CA LEU A 60 1.89 -11.41 -9.90
C LEU A 60 1.51 -11.67 -8.42
N GLY A 61 0.68 -12.68 -8.17
CA GLY A 61 0.20 -13.03 -6.81
C GLY A 61 -0.93 -12.14 -6.27
N HIS A 62 -1.55 -11.33 -7.12
CA HIS A 62 -2.76 -10.58 -6.86
C HIS A 62 -3.92 -11.11 -7.69
N ILE A 63 -5.14 -11.00 -7.17
CA ILE A 63 -6.36 -11.17 -7.94
C ILE A 63 -6.75 -9.80 -8.50
N ILE A 64 -6.88 -9.69 -9.81
CA ILE A 64 -7.33 -8.50 -10.53
C ILE A 64 -8.76 -8.72 -11.00
N MET A 65 -9.60 -7.72 -10.77
CA MET A 65 -11.03 -7.66 -11.12
C MET A 65 -11.35 -6.26 -11.65
N PRO A 66 -12.54 -6.02 -12.26
CA PRO A 66 -12.88 -4.71 -12.80
C PRO A 66 -12.80 -3.62 -11.72
N GLY A 67 -11.84 -2.70 -11.86
CA GLY A 67 -11.58 -1.61 -10.92
C GLY A 67 -11.13 -2.04 -9.51
N LEU A 68 -10.74 -3.30 -9.32
CA LEU A 68 -10.41 -3.89 -8.01
C LEU A 68 -9.18 -4.78 -8.06
N ARG A 69 -8.46 -4.84 -6.94
CA ARG A 69 -7.38 -5.80 -6.68
C ARG A 69 -7.48 -6.41 -5.29
N ALA A 70 -7.14 -7.68 -5.17
CA ALA A 70 -7.13 -8.41 -3.92
C ALA A 70 -5.86 -9.26 -3.76
N ILE A 71 -5.59 -9.70 -2.55
CA ILE A 71 -4.55 -10.69 -2.27
C ILE A 71 -5.02 -12.05 -2.82
N SER A 72 -4.12 -12.82 -3.44
CA SER A 72 -4.49 -14.13 -3.96
C SER A 72 -5.00 -15.08 -2.87
N THR A 73 -5.96 -15.93 -3.23
CA THR A 73 -6.54 -16.94 -2.33
C THR A 73 -5.47 -17.86 -1.77
N ASP A 74 -4.51 -18.28 -2.60
CA ASP A 74 -3.44 -19.18 -2.20
C ASP A 74 -2.54 -18.54 -1.13
N ARG A 75 -2.24 -17.24 -1.28
CA ARG A 75 -1.46 -16.48 -0.30
C ARG A 75 -2.22 -16.30 1.01
N VAL A 76 -3.52 -16.01 0.93
CA VAL A 76 -4.40 -15.96 2.12
C VAL A 76 -4.43 -17.30 2.84
N GLN A 77 -4.58 -18.43 2.12
CA GLN A 77 -4.59 -19.77 2.72
C GLN A 77 -3.23 -20.14 3.33
N MET A 78 -2.14 -19.81 2.65
CA MET A 78 -0.78 -19.99 3.16
C MET A 78 -0.61 -19.25 4.49
N ILE A 79 -0.92 -17.95 4.54
CA ILE A 79 -0.78 -17.12 5.75
C ILE A 79 -1.69 -17.63 6.86
N ARG A 80 -2.93 -18.04 6.54
CA ARG A 80 -3.86 -18.63 7.53
C ARG A 80 -3.24 -19.84 8.24
N LYS A 81 -2.59 -20.74 7.48
CA LYS A 81 -1.96 -21.98 7.99
C LYS A 81 -0.59 -21.77 8.62
N MET A 82 0.04 -20.60 8.50
CA MET A 82 1.36 -20.34 9.10
C MET A 82 1.32 -20.48 10.61
N LYS A 83 2.28 -21.21 11.17
CA LYS A 83 2.55 -21.26 12.61
C LYS A 83 3.39 -20.06 13.04
N SER A 84 3.37 -19.78 14.33
CA SER A 84 4.18 -18.72 14.92
C SER A 84 5.67 -19.01 14.68
N PRO A 85 6.46 -18.01 14.26
CA PRO A 85 7.86 -18.19 13.95
C PRO A 85 8.66 -18.43 15.23
N GLN A 86 9.53 -19.44 15.19
CA GLN A 86 10.42 -19.81 16.29
C GLN A 86 11.83 -19.24 16.10
N THR A 87 12.23 -18.96 14.85
CA THR A 87 13.57 -18.46 14.52
C THR A 87 13.54 -17.10 13.86
N VAL A 88 14.66 -16.37 13.92
CA VAL A 88 14.87 -15.09 13.24
C VAL A 88 14.52 -15.18 11.76
N GLN A 89 14.98 -16.22 11.06
CA GLN A 89 14.69 -16.43 9.64
C GLN A 89 13.19 -16.58 9.36
N GLN A 90 12.48 -17.35 10.19
CA GLN A 90 11.04 -17.55 10.02
C GLN A 90 10.27 -16.24 10.22
N LEU A 91 10.64 -15.44 11.22
CA LEU A 91 10.03 -14.15 11.45
C LEU A 91 10.36 -13.15 10.33
N GLN A 92 11.60 -13.09 9.86
CA GLN A 92 11.98 -12.25 8.72
C GLN A 92 11.22 -12.63 7.45
N SER A 93 11.06 -13.93 7.18
CA SER A 93 10.26 -14.44 6.06
C SER A 93 8.79 -14.01 6.17
N PHE A 94 8.19 -14.14 7.35
CA PHE A 94 6.84 -13.65 7.61
C PHE A 94 6.73 -12.13 7.40
N LEU A 95 7.65 -11.34 7.93
CA LEU A 95 7.67 -9.88 7.76
C LEU A 95 7.88 -9.46 6.29
N GLY A 96 8.61 -10.26 5.49
CA GLY A 96 8.71 -10.08 4.05
C GLY A 96 7.36 -10.24 3.34
N LEU A 97 6.58 -11.26 3.73
CA LEU A 97 5.23 -11.47 3.20
C LEU A 97 4.25 -10.39 3.65
N VAL A 98 4.34 -9.94 4.90
CA VAL A 98 3.58 -8.80 5.43
C VAL A 98 3.89 -7.55 4.60
N ASN A 99 5.17 -7.30 4.29
CA ASN A 99 5.57 -6.15 3.50
C ASN A 99 4.99 -6.17 2.08
N TYR A 100 4.91 -7.34 1.46
CA TYR A 100 4.24 -7.51 0.16
C TYR A 100 2.73 -7.19 0.25
N CYS A 101 2.07 -7.56 1.35
CA CYS A 101 0.64 -7.31 1.58
C CYS A 101 0.36 -5.94 2.23
N ARG A 102 1.38 -5.09 2.45
CA ARG A 102 1.30 -3.90 3.32
C ARG A 102 0.18 -2.95 2.93
N SER A 103 -0.09 -2.80 1.63
CA SER A 103 -1.14 -1.92 1.09
C SER A 103 -2.56 -2.32 1.53
N TRP A 104 -2.77 -3.53 2.01
CA TRP A 104 -4.06 -4.05 2.47
C TRP A 104 -4.23 -4.01 3.99
N ILE A 105 -3.18 -3.70 4.74
CA ILE A 105 -3.13 -3.87 6.20
C ILE A 105 -3.24 -2.49 6.86
N PRO A 106 -4.39 -2.16 7.48
CA PRO A 106 -4.48 -0.99 8.34
C PRO A 106 -3.44 -1.09 9.45
N ASP A 107 -2.80 0.03 9.78
CA ASP A 107 -1.90 0.14 10.94
C ASP A 107 -0.72 -0.87 10.93
N CYS A 108 -0.36 -1.41 9.76
CA CYS A 108 0.67 -2.44 9.61
C CYS A 108 1.97 -2.13 10.36
N ALA A 109 2.42 -0.88 10.31
CA ALA A 109 3.65 -0.44 10.93
C ALA A 109 3.65 -0.52 12.47
N ILE A 110 2.49 -0.53 13.14
CA ILE A 110 2.41 -0.72 14.60
C ILE A 110 2.87 -2.14 14.94
N HIS A 111 2.26 -3.15 14.32
CA HIS A 111 2.61 -4.55 14.58
C HIS A 111 3.97 -4.94 13.98
N ASP A 112 4.29 -4.46 12.77
CA ASP A 112 5.58 -4.67 12.11
C ASP A 112 6.73 -4.07 12.92
N LYS A 113 6.54 -2.91 13.57
CA LYS A 113 7.53 -2.30 14.47
C LYS A 113 7.85 -3.20 15.66
N TYR A 114 6.83 -3.72 16.34
CA TYR A 114 7.01 -4.58 17.50
C TYR A 114 7.75 -5.87 17.13
N LEU A 115 7.26 -6.58 16.11
CA LEU A 115 7.88 -7.84 15.68
C LEU A 115 9.33 -7.66 15.23
N ARG A 116 9.64 -6.53 14.55
CA ARG A 116 11.02 -6.21 14.17
C ARG A 116 11.93 -5.92 15.36
N SER A 117 11.41 -5.42 16.49
CA SER A 117 12.24 -5.19 17.68
C SER A 117 12.66 -6.47 18.40
N ILE A 118 11.98 -7.59 18.16
CA ILE A 118 12.36 -8.91 18.72
C ILE A 118 13.59 -9.47 17.97
N ILE A 119 13.81 -9.04 16.73
CA ILE A 119 14.94 -9.51 15.92
C ILE A 119 16.20 -8.76 16.32
N ASP A 120 17.17 -9.49 16.88
CA ASP A 120 18.55 -9.05 16.90
C ASP A 120 19.11 -9.12 15.46
N ARG A 121 19.53 -7.96 14.94
CA ARG A 121 20.03 -7.82 13.57
C ARG A 121 21.35 -8.52 13.33
N ASN A 122 22.12 -8.78 14.39
CA ASN A 122 23.40 -9.47 14.31
C ASN A 122 23.27 -10.97 14.59
N ALA A 123 22.07 -11.43 14.98
CA ALA A 123 21.84 -12.83 15.27
C ALA A 123 21.82 -13.69 14.00
N PRO A 124 22.41 -14.90 14.04
CA PRO A 124 22.28 -15.87 12.96
C PRO A 124 20.82 -16.21 12.60
N PRO A 125 20.52 -16.61 11.35
CA PRO A 125 19.14 -16.88 10.91
C PRO A 125 18.40 -17.95 11.73
N LYS A 126 19.12 -18.94 12.27
CA LYS A 126 18.56 -20.05 13.05
C LYS A 126 18.38 -19.73 14.54
N THR A 127 18.77 -18.54 15.00
CA THR A 127 18.63 -18.14 16.40
C THR A 127 17.17 -18.18 16.82
N LEU A 128 16.91 -18.80 17.97
CA LEU A 128 15.58 -18.89 18.57
C LEU A 128 15.14 -17.50 19.05
N LEU A 129 13.88 -17.17 18.79
CA LEU A 129 13.25 -15.95 19.26
C LEU A 129 12.74 -16.15 20.68
N ASN A 130 12.86 -15.11 21.51
CA ASN A 130 12.10 -15.03 22.75
C ASN A 130 10.64 -14.68 22.40
N TRP A 131 9.83 -15.70 22.10
CA TRP A 131 8.46 -15.54 21.64
C TRP A 131 7.49 -15.39 22.83
N THR A 132 7.06 -14.17 23.09
CA THR A 132 6.15 -13.81 24.18
C THR A 132 4.68 -13.81 23.73
N ASP A 133 3.74 -13.77 24.68
CA ASP A 133 2.31 -13.61 24.38
C ASP A 133 2.01 -12.30 23.62
N GLU A 134 2.78 -11.24 23.89
CA GLU A 134 2.67 -9.97 23.17
C GLU A 134 3.17 -10.11 21.72
N ALA A 135 4.24 -10.87 21.47
CA ALA A 135 4.67 -11.22 20.11
C ALA A 135 3.61 -12.03 19.36
N GLU A 136 2.97 -13.00 20.02
CA GLU A 136 1.86 -13.77 19.46
C GLU A 136 0.67 -12.87 19.11
N MET A 137 0.33 -11.90 19.98
CA MET A 137 -0.73 -10.92 19.71
C MET A 137 -0.44 -10.12 18.43
N HIS A 138 0.76 -9.55 18.27
CA HIS A 138 1.12 -8.78 17.07
C HIS A 138 1.17 -9.64 15.81
N PHE A 139 1.65 -10.88 15.92
CA PHE A 139 1.66 -11.85 14.82
C PHE A 139 0.23 -12.22 14.39
N ALA A 140 -0.64 -12.55 15.34
CA ALA A 140 -2.04 -12.89 15.09
C ALA A 140 -2.81 -11.70 14.49
N ALA A 141 -2.55 -10.48 14.95
CA ALA A 141 -3.16 -9.27 14.40
C ALA A 141 -2.82 -9.08 12.91
N LEU A 142 -1.55 -9.23 12.52
CA LEU A 142 -1.13 -9.14 11.11
C LEU A 142 -1.72 -10.27 10.27
N LYS A 143 -1.73 -11.51 10.77
CA LYS A 143 -2.37 -12.64 10.09
C LYS A 143 -3.85 -12.39 9.86
N LYS A 144 -4.57 -11.91 10.89
CA LYS A 144 -5.99 -11.58 10.79
C LYS A 144 -6.21 -10.49 9.75
N ALA A 145 -5.48 -9.38 9.84
CA ALA A 145 -5.61 -8.26 8.91
C ALA A 145 -5.40 -8.68 7.44
N ILE A 146 -4.42 -9.54 7.15
CA ILE A 146 -4.18 -10.04 5.79
C ILE A 146 -5.30 -10.99 5.34
N THR A 147 -5.72 -11.92 6.21
CA THR A 147 -6.69 -12.95 5.85
C THR A 147 -8.14 -12.45 5.78
N THR A 148 -8.43 -11.29 6.38
CA THR A 148 -9.71 -10.59 6.28
C THR A 148 -9.63 -9.32 5.43
N ALA A 149 -8.52 -9.12 4.71
CA ALA A 149 -8.31 -7.92 3.90
C ALA A 149 -9.39 -7.80 2.82
N PRO A 150 -10.03 -6.62 2.68
CA PRO A 150 -10.98 -6.40 1.59
C PRO A 150 -10.24 -6.26 0.25
N SER A 151 -10.99 -6.28 -0.85
CA SER A 151 -10.45 -5.83 -2.13
C SER A 151 -10.22 -4.32 -2.08
N LEU A 152 -9.11 -3.86 -2.65
CA LEU A 152 -8.78 -2.45 -2.83
C LEU A 152 -9.17 -2.00 -4.24
N GLY A 153 -9.48 -0.72 -4.39
CA GLY A 153 -9.64 -0.09 -5.69
C GLY A 153 -8.33 -0.06 -6.47
N LEU A 154 -8.42 -0.21 -7.79
CA LEU A 154 -7.38 0.27 -8.68
C LEU A 154 -7.46 1.80 -8.73
N PRO A 155 -6.31 2.52 -8.70
CA PRO A 155 -6.32 3.98 -8.77
C PRO A 155 -6.90 4.45 -10.11
N SER A 156 -7.82 5.40 -10.06
CA SER A 156 -8.37 6.09 -11.24
C SER A 156 -7.88 7.53 -11.24
N PHE A 157 -7.07 7.91 -12.23
CA PHE A 157 -6.47 9.24 -12.29
C PHE A 157 -7.45 10.35 -12.73
N GLU A 158 -8.66 9.97 -13.13
CA GLU A 158 -9.76 10.88 -13.45
C GLU A 158 -10.52 11.36 -12.21
N ARG A 159 -10.27 10.72 -11.05
CA ARG A 159 -10.96 11.01 -9.79
C ARG A 159 -9.98 11.57 -8.78
N GLU A 160 -10.49 12.45 -7.94
CA GLU A 160 -9.70 13.02 -6.85
C GLU A 160 -9.33 11.96 -5.81
N PHE A 161 -8.11 12.06 -5.28
CA PHE A 161 -7.64 11.22 -4.19
C PHE A 161 -7.92 11.87 -2.84
N HIS A 162 -8.34 11.06 -1.87
CA HIS A 162 -8.60 11.50 -0.50
C HIS A 162 -7.68 10.74 0.44
N LEU A 163 -6.78 11.45 1.11
CA LEU A 163 -5.81 10.86 2.02
C LEU A 163 -6.12 11.24 3.46
N HIS A 164 -6.58 10.29 4.26
CA HIS A 164 -6.76 10.48 5.70
C HIS A 164 -5.49 10.08 6.42
N VAL A 165 -4.91 10.98 7.21
CA VAL A 165 -3.68 10.75 7.95
C VAL A 165 -3.92 10.88 9.45
N ARG A 166 -3.34 9.95 10.21
CA ARG A 166 -3.24 10.03 11.66
C ARG A 166 -1.85 9.58 12.13
N GLU A 167 -1.52 9.95 13.34
CA GLU A 167 -0.32 9.51 14.03
C GLU A 167 -0.73 8.85 15.34
N THR A 168 -0.07 7.74 15.69
CA THR A 168 -0.27 7.06 16.98
C THR A 168 1.04 6.38 17.36
N GLU A 169 1.51 6.59 18.59
CA GLU A 169 2.69 5.91 19.17
C GLU A 169 3.98 5.95 18.30
N GLY A 170 4.23 7.09 17.66
CA GLY A 170 5.37 7.30 16.79
C GLY A 170 5.24 6.58 15.44
N VAL A 171 4.01 6.29 15.01
CA VAL A 171 3.70 5.65 13.74
C VAL A 171 2.76 6.54 12.93
N ALA A 172 3.21 6.90 11.73
CA ALA A 172 2.40 7.58 10.73
C ALA A 172 1.52 6.56 10.01
N MET A 173 0.23 6.85 9.89
CA MET A 173 -0.76 5.96 9.28
C MET A 173 -1.66 6.75 8.34
N GLY A 174 -2.02 6.13 7.22
CA GLY A 174 -2.80 6.74 6.17
C GLY A 174 -3.75 5.77 5.50
N VAL A 175 -4.89 6.27 5.05
CA VAL A 175 -5.76 5.56 4.12
C VAL A 175 -5.97 6.44 2.89
N LEU A 176 -5.55 5.93 1.73
CA LEU A 176 -5.79 6.56 0.44
C LEU A 176 -7.11 6.02 -0.12
N LEU A 177 -8.07 6.90 -0.35
CA LEU A 177 -9.43 6.62 -0.78
C LEU A 177 -9.73 7.31 -2.11
N GLN A 178 -10.68 6.76 -2.86
CA GLN A 178 -11.32 7.44 -3.98
C GLN A 178 -12.84 7.24 -3.93
N GLN A 179 -13.58 8.24 -4.39
CA GLN A 179 -15.03 8.14 -4.46
C GLN A 179 -15.47 7.13 -5.51
N HIS A 180 -16.43 6.28 -5.15
CA HIS A 180 -17.04 5.30 -6.01
C HIS A 180 -18.56 5.28 -5.76
N GLY A 181 -19.30 6.00 -6.62
CA GLY A 181 -20.71 6.28 -6.41
C GLY A 181 -20.90 7.14 -5.15
N SER A 182 -21.73 6.68 -4.22
CA SER A 182 -22.01 7.35 -2.94
C SER A 182 -21.03 6.98 -1.81
N THR A 183 -20.08 6.10 -2.05
CA THR A 183 -19.16 5.59 -1.01
C THR A 183 -17.70 5.86 -1.36
N TYR A 184 -16.81 5.78 -0.37
CA TYR A 184 -15.38 5.83 -0.57
C TYR A 184 -14.78 4.42 -0.58
N ARG A 185 -13.93 4.14 -1.57
CA ARG A 185 -13.22 2.87 -1.70
C ARG A 185 -11.73 3.06 -1.37
N PRO A 186 -11.14 2.22 -0.49
CA PRO A 186 -9.71 2.23 -0.25
C PRO A 186 -8.90 1.78 -1.47
N VAL A 187 -7.89 2.56 -1.83
CA VAL A 187 -6.88 2.24 -2.86
C VAL A 187 -5.64 1.63 -2.21
N ALA A 188 -5.25 2.15 -1.04
CA ALA A 188 -4.14 1.65 -0.24
C ALA A 188 -4.23 2.09 1.23
N TYR A 189 -3.78 1.21 2.12
CA TYR A 189 -3.40 1.52 3.49
C TYR A 189 -1.89 1.80 3.53
N LEU A 190 -1.51 2.88 4.19
CA LEU A 190 -0.14 3.38 4.27
C LEU A 190 0.25 3.44 5.75
N SER A 191 1.43 2.93 6.11
CA SER A 191 1.92 3.11 7.47
C SER A 191 3.43 2.99 7.56
N LYS A 192 4.04 3.84 8.38
CA LYS A 192 5.49 3.91 8.58
C LYS A 192 5.84 4.46 9.96
N LYS A 193 6.84 3.85 10.60
CA LYS A 193 7.42 4.36 11.86
C LYS A 193 8.08 5.71 11.61
N LEU A 194 7.84 6.67 12.50
CA LEU A 194 8.59 7.93 12.55
C LEU A 194 10.06 7.65 12.91
N ASP A 195 10.99 8.46 12.37
CA ASP A 195 12.38 8.43 12.84
C ASP A 195 12.47 8.87 14.30
N ASN A 196 13.56 8.50 14.99
CA ASN A 196 13.71 8.76 16.43
C ASN A 196 13.59 10.25 16.78
N VAL A 197 14.02 11.15 15.89
CA VAL A 197 13.92 12.60 16.10
C VAL A 197 12.46 13.02 16.02
N ALA A 198 11.73 12.61 14.97
CA ALA A 198 10.31 12.91 14.83
C ALA A 198 9.48 12.30 15.98
N ALA A 199 9.77 11.06 16.38
CA ALA A 199 9.08 10.38 17.46
C ALA A 199 9.27 11.06 18.83
N GLY A 200 10.38 11.78 19.04
CA GLY A 200 10.63 12.57 20.25
C GLY A 200 9.95 13.94 20.26
N MET A 201 9.29 14.35 19.18
CA MET A 201 8.62 15.65 19.11
C MET A 201 7.26 15.65 19.84
N PRO A 202 6.76 16.83 20.26
CA PRO A 202 5.38 17.02 20.72
C PRO A 202 4.35 16.47 19.73
N ALA A 203 3.17 16.10 20.24
CA ALA A 203 2.12 15.43 19.46
C ALA A 203 1.72 16.16 18.17
N CYS A 204 1.58 17.49 18.22
CA CYS A 204 1.25 18.29 17.04
C CYS A 204 2.34 18.25 15.95
N LEU A 205 3.61 18.22 16.35
CA LEU A 205 4.73 18.10 15.41
C LEU A 205 4.89 16.66 14.88
N ARG A 206 4.60 15.64 15.70
CA ARG A 206 4.48 14.26 15.22
C ARG A 206 3.40 14.11 14.16
N ALA A 207 2.26 14.78 14.35
CA ALA A 207 1.18 14.80 13.34
C ALA A 207 1.63 15.45 12.02
N VAL A 208 2.42 16.53 12.07
CA VAL A 208 3.03 17.15 10.87
C VAL A 208 4.01 16.18 10.18
N SER A 209 4.91 15.55 10.94
CA SER A 209 5.83 14.53 10.39
C SER A 209 5.09 13.35 9.76
N ALA A 210 4.02 12.88 10.41
CA ALA A 210 3.19 11.81 9.90
C ALA A 210 2.49 12.19 8.59
N ALA A 211 1.92 13.40 8.52
CA ALA A 211 1.33 13.94 7.30
C ALA A 211 2.34 13.96 6.15
N ALA A 212 3.52 14.53 6.35
CA ALA A 212 4.55 14.61 5.32
C ALA A 212 5.00 13.22 4.83
N ILE A 213 5.23 12.29 5.76
CA ILE A 213 5.66 10.92 5.41
C ILE A 213 4.58 10.19 4.62
N VAL A 214 3.33 10.27 5.05
CA VAL A 214 2.23 9.55 4.43
C VAL A 214 1.88 10.14 3.06
N VAL A 215 1.96 11.48 2.90
CA VAL A 215 1.83 12.15 1.60
C VAL A 215 2.90 11.67 0.63
N GLN A 216 4.17 11.61 1.05
CA GLN A 216 5.25 11.05 0.21
C GLN A 216 5.01 9.58 -0.19
N MET A 217 4.41 8.79 0.71
CA MET A 217 4.06 7.40 0.40
C MET A 217 2.90 7.32 -0.60
N ALA A 218 1.88 8.16 -0.43
CA ALA A 218 0.72 8.24 -1.32
C ALA A 218 1.10 8.74 -2.72
N GLU A 219 2.07 9.66 -2.81
CA GLU A 219 2.52 10.25 -4.07
C GLU A 219 3.00 9.20 -5.09
N LYS A 220 3.56 8.07 -4.62
CA LYS A 220 3.96 6.94 -5.47
C LYS A 220 2.79 6.25 -6.18
N ILE A 221 1.56 6.46 -5.68
CA ILE A 221 0.32 5.92 -6.22
C ILE A 221 -0.45 7.01 -6.96
N VAL A 222 -0.47 8.23 -6.41
CA VAL A 222 -1.21 9.39 -6.92
C VAL A 222 -0.56 9.97 -8.19
N LEU A 223 0.76 9.85 -8.34
CA LEU A 223 1.50 10.33 -9.53
C LEU A 223 1.21 11.80 -9.83
N SER A 224 1.28 12.67 -8.82
CA SER A 224 1.08 14.12 -8.91
C SER A 224 -0.31 14.59 -9.35
N HIS A 225 -1.31 13.69 -9.34
CA HIS A 225 -2.72 14.04 -9.50
C HIS A 225 -3.27 14.73 -8.24
N PRO A 226 -4.42 15.42 -8.33
CA PRO A 226 -5.03 16.09 -7.19
C PRO A 226 -5.30 15.12 -6.03
N MET A 227 -4.83 15.49 -4.85
CA MET A 227 -5.03 14.76 -3.60
C MET A 227 -5.39 15.72 -2.47
N ILE A 228 -6.54 15.49 -1.85
CA ILE A 228 -6.95 16.17 -0.63
C ILE A 228 -6.42 15.42 0.58
N VAL A 229 -5.70 16.12 1.45
CA VAL A 229 -5.14 15.57 2.68
C VAL A 229 -5.99 15.99 3.88
N TYR A 230 -6.50 15.00 4.61
CA TYR A 230 -7.26 15.15 5.84
C TYR A 230 -6.38 14.75 7.02
N THR A 231 -6.25 15.62 8.01
CA THR A 231 -5.43 15.38 9.21
C THR A 231 -6.14 15.88 10.45
N SER A 232 -5.83 15.34 11.63
CA SER A 232 -6.43 15.75 12.90
C SER A 232 -5.93 17.10 13.43
N HIS A 233 -4.91 17.69 12.80
CA HIS A 233 -4.26 18.93 13.24
C HIS A 233 -4.18 19.92 12.08
N GLN A 234 -4.13 21.22 12.35
CA GLN A 234 -3.89 22.23 11.31
C GLN A 234 -2.41 22.27 10.91
N VAL A 235 -1.94 21.23 10.20
CA VAL A 235 -0.53 21.04 9.86
C VAL A 235 0.09 22.22 9.11
N GLY A 236 -0.68 22.88 8.23
CA GLY A 236 -0.24 24.09 7.54
C GLY A 236 -0.02 25.26 8.49
N ALA A 237 -0.96 25.52 9.40
CA ALA A 237 -0.83 26.59 10.40
C ALA A 237 0.34 26.33 11.36
N ILE A 238 0.52 25.07 11.78
CA ILE A 238 1.66 24.67 12.62
C ILE A 238 2.98 24.93 11.89
N LEU A 239 3.08 24.52 10.62
CA LEU A 239 4.28 24.75 9.82
C LEU A 239 4.57 26.21 9.59
N HIS A 240 3.58 27.08 9.36
CA HIS A 240 3.82 28.50 9.13
C HIS A 240 4.10 29.28 10.41
N ASN A 241 3.32 29.04 11.47
CA ASN A 241 3.26 29.95 12.62
C ASN A 241 4.13 29.51 13.80
N MET A 242 4.48 28.23 13.93
CA MET A 242 5.30 27.78 15.05
C MET A 242 6.80 27.91 14.73
N GLN A 243 7.46 28.86 15.40
CA GLN A 243 8.91 28.78 15.61
C GLN A 243 9.14 27.81 16.76
N THR A 244 9.70 26.63 16.47
CA THR A 244 10.01 25.62 17.50
C THR A 244 11.47 25.21 17.42
N GLN A 245 12.08 24.99 18.58
CA GLN A 245 13.42 24.39 18.67
C GLN A 245 13.40 22.88 18.40
N HIS A 246 12.22 22.26 18.40
CA HIS A 246 12.05 20.82 18.22
C HIS A 246 12.18 20.35 16.77
N MET A 247 12.18 21.26 15.78
CA MET A 247 12.30 20.93 14.37
C MET A 247 13.35 21.81 13.68
N THR A 248 14.31 21.17 13.01
CA THR A 248 15.35 21.89 12.26
C THR A 248 14.76 22.61 11.04
N ALA A 249 15.39 23.73 10.63
CA ALA A 249 14.98 24.48 9.45
C ALA A 249 14.91 23.60 8.19
N GLN A 250 15.91 22.74 7.98
CA GLN A 250 15.93 21.81 6.84
C GLN A 250 14.72 20.86 6.84
N ARG A 251 14.37 20.29 7.99
CA ARG A 251 13.22 19.38 8.10
C ARG A 251 11.90 20.13 7.87
N ARG A 252 11.79 21.34 8.42
CA ARG A 252 10.63 22.21 8.23
C ARG A 252 10.42 22.54 6.75
N SER A 253 11.45 23.05 6.06
CA SER A 253 11.37 23.35 4.62
C SER A 253 11.07 22.11 3.78
N GLY A 254 11.59 20.94 4.16
CA GLY A 254 11.23 19.67 3.53
C GLY A 254 9.74 19.34 3.69
N TYR A 255 9.18 19.49 4.89
CA TYR A 255 7.75 19.27 5.13
C TYR A 255 6.86 20.30 4.45
N GLU A 256 7.25 21.57 4.45
CA GLU A 256 6.56 22.64 3.71
C GLU A 256 6.51 22.32 2.21
N ALA A 257 7.62 21.90 1.61
CA ALA A 257 7.66 21.54 0.19
C ALA A 257 6.72 20.37 -0.15
N ILE A 258 6.57 19.39 0.75
CA ILE A 258 5.69 18.23 0.54
C ILE A 258 4.21 18.60 0.72
N LEU A 259 3.91 19.32 1.80
CA LEU A 259 2.53 19.55 2.25
C LEU A 259 1.88 20.78 1.61
N LEU A 260 2.66 21.74 1.11
CA LEU A 260 2.14 22.94 0.44
C LEU A 260 2.11 22.78 -1.09
N ALA A 261 2.89 21.86 -1.66
CA ALA A 261 2.81 21.52 -3.07
C ALA A 261 1.50 20.77 -3.42
N THR A 262 0.87 20.12 -2.44
CA THR A 262 -0.45 19.51 -2.59
C THR A 262 -1.52 20.61 -2.56
N LYS A 263 -2.23 20.83 -3.68
CA LYS A 263 -3.26 21.88 -3.80
C LYS A 263 -4.36 21.67 -2.73
N LYS A 264 -4.31 22.50 -1.69
CA LYS A 264 -5.29 22.68 -0.58
C LYS A 264 -5.56 21.44 0.30
N PRO A 265 -4.91 21.32 1.46
CA PRO A 265 -5.39 20.45 2.53
C PRO A 265 -6.75 20.95 3.05
N HIS A 266 -7.83 20.23 2.75
CA HIS A 266 -9.16 20.53 3.27
C HIS A 266 -9.29 20.08 4.72
N HIS A 267 -9.86 20.95 5.54
CA HIS A 267 -10.10 20.71 6.95
C HIS A 267 -11.40 19.92 7.11
N SER A 268 -11.34 18.73 7.70
CA SER A 268 -12.52 18.08 8.26
C SER A 268 -12.44 18.12 9.79
N ALA A 269 -12.65 19.32 10.33
CA ALA A 269 -13.12 19.49 11.70
C ALA A 269 -14.65 19.54 11.66
N ASN A 270 -15.29 18.39 11.43
CA ASN A 270 -16.70 18.22 11.76
C ASN A 270 -16.80 17.07 12.76
N ILE A 271 -16.92 17.47 14.02
CA ILE A 271 -17.45 16.68 15.11
C ILE A 271 -18.84 16.23 14.66
N ILE A 272 -19.06 14.93 14.54
CA ILE A 272 -20.39 14.35 14.56
C ILE A 272 -20.50 13.67 15.92
N ASN A 273 -21.49 14.13 16.69
CA ASN A 273 -21.87 13.67 18.03
C ASN A 273 -22.09 12.16 18.10
#